data_AF-A0A699HYB5-F1
#
_entry.id   AF-A0A699HYB5-F1
#
_cell.length_a   1.000
_cell.length_b   1.000
_cell.length_c   1.000
_cell.angle_alpha   90.00
_cell.angle_beta   90.00
_cell.angle_gamma   90.00
#
_symmetry.space_group_name_H-M   'P 1'
#
loop_
_entity.id
_entity.type
_entity.pdbx_description
1 polymer ?
#
loop_
_entity_poly.entity_id
_entity_poly.type
_entity_poly.pdbx_seq_one_letter_code
_entity_poly.pdbx_strand_id
1 'polypeptide(L)' 'MMLNSIDNGPLVYDTIKEDGVTRPKKYEELTNAEKIQDDCDVKATNIILQGLLPEVYSFVNHHQVAKEI' A
#
# COMPACT_ATOMS: atom_id res chain seq x y z
N MET A 1 -4.38 -7.12 -2.91
CA MET A 1 -4.71 -6.76 -4.31
C MET A 1 -5.15 -5.31 -4.31
N MET A 2 -4.38 -4.43 -4.94
CA MET A 2 -4.41 -2.97 -4.78
C MET A 2 -5.81 -2.34 -4.88
N LEU A 3 -6.70 -2.87 -5.74
CA LEU A 3 -8.09 -2.42 -5.84
C LEU A 3 -8.89 -2.67 -4.56
N ASN A 4 -8.71 -3.83 -3.92
CA ASN A 4 -9.35 -4.13 -2.63
C ASN A 4 -8.74 -3.31 -1.48
N SER A 5 -7.48 -2.89 -1.59
CA SER A 5 -6.81 -2.07 -0.55
C SER A 5 -7.31 -0.62 -0.52
N ILE A 6 -7.86 -0.11 -1.63
CA ILE A 6 -8.48 1.23 -1.67
C ILE A 6 -9.76 1.26 -0.83
N ASP A 7 -10.58 0.21 -0.93
CA ASP A 7 -11.87 0.13 -0.22
C ASP A 7 -11.73 -0.43 1.21
N ASN A 8 -10.81 -1.37 1.45
CA ASN A 8 -10.70 -2.11 2.72
C ASN A 8 -9.47 -1.73 3.55
N GLY A 9 -8.68 -0.78 3.09
CA GLY A 9 -7.43 -0.38 3.74
C GLY A 9 -6.23 -1.26 3.35
N PRO A 10 -5.00 -0.86 3.74
CA PRO A 10 -3.78 -1.23 3.02
C PRO A 10 -3.50 -2.73 2.90
N LEU A 11 -3.90 -3.55 3.88
CA LEU A 11 -3.44 -4.94 3.98
C LEU A 11 -4.51 -5.86 4.62
N VAL A 12 -5.76 -5.75 4.19
CA VAL A 12 -6.78 -6.73 4.59
C VAL A 12 -6.81 -7.83 3.53
N TYR A 13 -6.17 -8.97 3.85
CA TYR A 13 -6.31 -10.20 3.07
C TYR A 13 -7.66 -10.87 3.37
N ASP A 14 -8.05 -11.82 2.53
CA ASP A 14 -9.23 -12.66 2.77
C ASP A 14 -9.22 -13.28 4.17
N THR A 15 -10.41 -13.59 4.69
CA THR A 15 -10.54 -14.23 6.01
C THR A 15 -10.59 -15.75 5.93
N ILE A 16 -10.02 -16.43 6.91
CA ILE A 16 -10.16 -17.87 7.14
C ILE A 16 -10.83 -18.13 8.50
N LYS A 17 -11.48 -19.30 8.62
CA LYS A 17 -11.97 -19.81 9.89
C LYS A 17 -10.93 -20.75 10.48
N GLU A 18 -10.35 -20.37 11.61
CA GLU A 18 -9.43 -21.18 12.40
C GLU A 18 -10.08 -21.34 13.78
N ASP A 19 -10.29 -22.59 14.21
CA ASP A 19 -10.90 -22.92 15.50
C ASP A 19 -12.25 -22.23 15.79
N GLY A 20 -13.05 -22.01 14.74
CA GLY A 20 -14.35 -21.34 14.83
C GLY A 20 -14.28 -19.81 14.89
N VAL A 21 -13.08 -19.23 14.94
CA VAL A 21 -12.84 -17.78 14.87
C VAL A 21 -12.53 -17.40 13.43
N THR A 22 -13.14 -16.31 12.95
CA THR A 22 -12.83 -15.77 11.62
C THR A 22 -11.74 -14.70 11.77
N ARG A 23 -10.59 -14.90 11.11
CA ARG A 23 -9.48 -13.94 11.09
C ARG A 23 -8.96 -13.69 9.68
N PRO A 24 -8.35 -12.55 9.38
CA PRO A 24 -7.61 -12.35 8.13
C PRO A 24 -6.50 -13.39 7.97
N LYS A 25 -6.27 -13.82 6.73
CA LYS A 25 -5.10 -14.62 6.33
C LYS A 25 -3.83 -13.83 6.61
N LYS A 26 -2.76 -14.55 6.93
CA LYS A 26 -1.39 -14.05 6.89
C LYS A 26 -0.84 -14.17 5.47
N TYR A 27 0.20 -13.40 5.17
CA TYR A 27 0.91 -13.48 3.89
C TYR A 27 1.33 -14.92 3.56
N GLU A 28 1.82 -15.68 4.54
CA GLU A 28 2.26 -17.06 4.37
C GLU A 28 1.15 -18.00 3.88
N GLU A 29 -0.10 -17.71 4.28
CA GLU A 29 -1.32 -18.47 3.95
C GLU A 29 -1.90 -18.09 2.57
N LEU A 30 -1.31 -17.11 1.88
CA LEU A 30 -1.67 -16.73 0.52
C LEU A 30 -1.16 -17.75 -0.50
N THR A 31 -1.91 -17.89 -1.58
CA THR A 31 -1.48 -18.62 -2.77
C THR A 31 -0.29 -17.92 -3.44
N ASN A 32 0.47 -18.65 -4.26
CA ASN A 32 1.60 -18.06 -4.97
C ASN A 32 1.17 -16.91 -5.90
N ALA A 33 0.00 -17.01 -6.54
CA ALA A 33 -0.50 -15.96 -7.41
C ALA A 33 -0.83 -14.68 -6.61
N GLU A 34 -1.46 -14.81 -5.44
CA GLU A 34 -1.75 -13.68 -4.55
C GLU A 34 -0.46 -13.02 -4.03
N LYS A 35 0.55 -13.80 -3.65
CA LYS A 35 1.86 -13.27 -3.21
C LYS A 35 2.57 -12.50 -4.32
N ILE A 36 2.59 -13.04 -5.53
CA ILE A 36 3.19 -12.36 -6.70
C ILE A 36 2.49 -11.02 -6.96
N GLN A 37 1.15 -11.00 -6.88
CA GLN A 37 0.36 -9.78 -7.06
C GLN A 37 0.66 -8.76 -5.96
N ASP A 38 0.73 -9.19 -4.69
CA ASP A 38 1.01 -8.33 -3.53
C ASP A 38 2.40 -7.69 -3.63
N ASP A 39 3.42 -8.48 -3.99
CA ASP A 39 4.79 -7.99 -4.23
C ASP A 39 4.83 -6.97 -5.37
N CYS A 40 4.08 -7.21 -6.46
CA CYS A 40 3.94 -6.25 -7.55
C CYS A 40 3.26 -4.95 -7.10
N ASP A 41 2.17 -5.04 -6.32
CA ASP A 41 1.41 -3.91 -5.82
C ASP A 41 2.26 -3.05 -4.85
N VAL A 42 3.03 -3.69 -3.94
CA VAL A 42 3.99 -3.03 -3.05
C VAL A 42 5.08 -2.32 -3.85
N LYS A 43 5.61 -2.98 -4.89
CA LYS A 43 6.63 -2.37 -5.75
C LYS A 43 6.08 -1.17 -6.53
N ALA A 44 4.88 -1.27 -7.07
CA ALA A 44 4.20 -0.17 -7.75
C ALA A 44 3.94 1.00 -6.82
N THR A 45 3.45 0.72 -5.61
CA THR A 45 3.22 1.74 -4.56
C THR A 45 4.53 2.42 -4.18
N ASN A 46 5.61 1.66 -3.99
CA ASN A 46 6.93 2.23 -3.70
C ASN A 46 7.46 3.10 -4.83
N ILE A 47 7.24 2.73 -6.10
CA ILE A 47 7.62 3.56 -7.26
C ILE A 47 6.81 4.86 -7.29
N ILE A 48 5.48 4.77 -7.09
CA ILE A 48 4.61 5.93 -7.05
C ILE A 48 5.01 6.84 -5.89
N LEU A 49 5.22 6.30 -4.69
CA LEU A 49 5.68 7.06 -3.54
C LEU A 49 7.06 7.67 -3.78
N GLN A 50 8.00 6.95 -4.40
CA GLN A 50 9.34 7.49 -4.73
C GLN A 50 9.32 8.53 -5.85
N GLY A 51 8.34 8.52 -6.76
CA GLY A 51 8.12 9.59 -7.73
C GLY A 51 7.42 10.80 -7.12
N LEU A 52 6.43 10.55 -6.24
CA LEU A 52 5.66 11.57 -5.56
C LEU A 52 6.44 12.25 -4.42
N LEU A 53 7.27 11.54 -3.65
CA LEU A 53 8.03 12.11 -2.53
C LEU A 53 8.94 13.27 -2.97
N PRO A 54 9.72 13.15 -4.06
CA PRO A 54 10.49 14.26 -4.62
C PRO A 54 9.61 15.43 -5.07
N GLU A 55 8.48 15.16 -5.72
CA GLU A 55 7.56 16.19 -6.21
C GLU A 55 6.84 16.91 -5.06
N VAL A 56 6.33 16.17 -4.07
CA VAL A 56 5.69 16.67 -2.85
C VAL A 56 6.69 17.44 -1.99
N TYR A 57 7.90 16.92 -1.80
CA TYR A 57 8.97 17.60 -1.08
C TYR A 57 9.37 18.90 -1.80
N SER A 58 9.55 18.87 -3.12
CA SER A 58 9.81 20.06 -3.92
C SER A 58 8.68 21.08 -3.81
N PHE A 59 7.42 20.64 -3.91
CA PHE A 59 6.24 21.48 -3.82
C PHE A 59 6.11 22.19 -2.46
N VAL A 60 6.27 21.44 -1.37
CA VAL A 60 6.22 22.00 0.00
C VAL A 60 7.33 23.01 0.24
N ASN A 61 8.55 22.73 -0.24
CA ASN A 61 9.68 23.65 -0.09
C ASN A 61 9.54 24.93 -0.93
N HIS A 62 9.04 24.85 -2.17
CA HIS A 62 8.82 26.05 -3.00
C HIS A 62 7.75 26.97 -2.40
N HIS A 63 6.69 26.42 -1.81
CA HIS A 63 5.68 27.22 -1.12
C HIS A 63 6.23 27.89 0.15
N GLN A 64 7.18 27.25 0.84
CA GLN A 64 7.82 27.84 2.01
C GLN A 64 8.73 29.02 1.64
N VAL A 65 9.51 28.89 0.56
CA VAL A 65 10.34 30.00 0.02
C VAL A 65 9.49 31.17 -0.48
N ALA A 66 8.33 30.91 -1.09
CA ALA A 66 7.43 31.97 -1.57
C ALA A 66 6.71 32.73 -0.43
N LYS A 67 6.62 32.16 0.78
CA LYS A 67 6.03 32.81 1.97
C LYS A 67 7.02 33.64 2.80
N GLU A 68 8.33 33.51 2.52
CA GLU A 68 9.39 34.26 3.23
C GLU A 68 9.78 35.58 2.53
N ILE A 69 9.06 35.99 1.47
CA ILE A 69 9.22 37.27 0.75
C ILE A 69 8.13 38.26 1.16
#